data_AF-A0A8T5S854-F1
#
_entry.id   AF-A0A8T5S854-F1
#
_cell.length_a   1.000
_cell.length_b   1.000
_cell.length_c   1.000
_cell.angle_alpha   90.00
_cell.angle_beta   90.00
_cell.angle_gamma   90.00
#
_symmetry.space_group_name_H-M   'P 1'
#
loop_
_entity.id
_entity.type
_entity.pdbx_description
1 polymer ?
#
loop_
_entity_poly.entity_id
_entity_poly.type
_entity_poly.pdbx_seq_one_letter_code
_entity_poly.pdbx_strand_id
1 'polypeptide(L)'
;MQFGPEKIWEKFESERINKQTATDLLTSLIENSKKDEIRLNAINKLVKINPSGDKIFKILENLVVSDENIEIRYIAIKHIGDKYLNNAFTLLKWAIQNESDYNCLIEIVNLLGKSNLAQAKALLINEVQKFLKKKYVNTERKIENKKIKKVLKKLLKEKGYAEFTYDELAKILINILTISSLFKQYYNVYYELNPHNGLIKKLDLSDIEYEVKGTPWGWKNNINSLSEILGIQYLTSMCYLDLSNNEITELKELTLLPNVTHLILKNNRISNHENLEYFNKMPNLKYLDLRGNEIV
;
A
#
# COMPACT_ATOMS: atom_id res chain seq x y z
N MET A 1 -17.46 -5.72 35.98
CA MET A 1 -16.97 -4.73 35.01
C MET A 1 -15.87 -5.37 34.17
N GLN A 2 -16.10 -5.54 32.87
CA GLN A 2 -15.05 -5.97 31.94
C GLN A 2 -14.04 -4.82 31.82
N PHE A 3 -12.76 -5.09 32.08
CA PHE A 3 -11.72 -4.07 31.95
C PHE A 3 -11.59 -3.63 30.48
N GLY A 4 -11.37 -2.34 30.23
CA GLY A 4 -11.00 -1.86 28.90
C GLY A 4 -9.59 -2.30 28.49
N PRO A 5 -9.23 -2.20 27.20
CA PRO A 5 -7.93 -2.66 26.69
C PRO A 5 -6.74 -2.08 27.44
N GLU A 6 -6.74 -0.77 27.75
CA GLU A 6 -5.68 -0.09 28.50
C GLU A 6 -5.41 -0.74 29.86
N LYS A 7 -6.47 -1.02 30.62
CA LYS A 7 -6.35 -1.59 31.96
C LYS A 7 -5.90 -3.06 31.93
N ILE A 8 -6.23 -3.79 30.86
CA ILE A 8 -5.70 -5.14 30.66
C ILE A 8 -4.19 -5.07 30.40
N TRP A 9 -3.76 -4.16 29.53
CA TRP A 9 -2.36 -3.96 29.20
C TRP A 9 -1.52 -3.49 30.38
N GLU A 10 -2.00 -2.49 31.14
CA GLU A 10 -1.33 -2.03 32.36
C GLU A 10 -1.09 -3.18 33.34
N LYS A 11 -2.09 -4.07 33.51
CA LYS A 11 -1.97 -5.24 34.37
C LYS A 11 -1.01 -6.30 33.83
N PHE A 12 -0.93 -6.45 32.51
CA PHE A 12 0.01 -7.36 31.88
C PHE A 12 1.45 -6.87 32.04
N GLU A 13 1.71 -5.58 31.75
CA GLU A 13 3.03 -4.95 31.87
C GLU A 13 3.52 -4.90 33.33
N SER A 14 2.60 -4.76 34.29
CA SER A 14 2.92 -4.83 35.73
C SER A 14 2.94 -6.25 36.30
N GLU A 15 2.92 -7.29 35.44
CA GLU A 15 2.94 -8.71 35.80
C GLU A 15 1.79 -9.18 36.72
N ARG A 16 0.74 -8.36 36.87
CA ARG A 16 -0.45 -8.67 37.68
C ARG A 16 -1.35 -9.72 37.03
N ILE A 17 -1.24 -9.90 35.71
CA ILE A 17 -1.87 -10.99 34.95
C ILE A 17 -0.85 -11.60 33.98
N ASN A 18 -0.95 -12.91 33.75
CA ASN A 18 -0.07 -13.59 32.82
C ASN A 18 -0.49 -13.39 31.35
N LYS A 19 0.39 -13.80 30.43
CA LYS A 19 0.17 -13.73 28.97
C LYS A 19 -1.13 -14.37 28.51
N GLN A 20 -1.48 -15.54 29.05
CA GLN A 20 -2.69 -16.27 28.66
C GLN A 20 -3.95 -15.50 29.07
N THR A 21 -4.00 -15.03 30.32
CA THR A 21 -5.13 -14.24 30.84
C THR A 21 -5.30 -12.93 30.07
N ALA A 22 -4.20 -12.22 29.79
CA ALA A 22 -4.26 -10.99 29.00
C ALA A 22 -4.77 -11.26 27.58
N THR A 23 -4.28 -12.33 26.95
CA THR A 23 -4.72 -12.79 25.62
C THR A 23 -6.23 -13.06 25.62
N ASP A 24 -6.73 -13.89 26.54
CA ASP A 24 -8.15 -14.25 26.58
C ASP A 24 -9.07 -13.04 26.81
N LEU A 25 -8.67 -12.11 27.68
CA LEU A 25 -9.43 -10.88 27.93
C LEU A 25 -9.47 -9.97 26.71
N LEU A 26 -8.33 -9.76 26.03
CA LEU A 26 -8.27 -8.95 24.81
C LEU A 26 -9.05 -9.59 23.67
N THR A 27 -8.95 -10.91 23.47
CA THR A 27 -9.74 -11.61 22.45
C THR A 27 -11.25 -11.49 22.71
N SER A 28 -11.67 -11.58 23.99
CA SER A 28 -13.07 -11.37 24.35
C SER A 28 -13.56 -9.97 24.01
N LEU A 29 -12.73 -8.93 24.20
CA LEU A 29 -13.08 -7.57 23.79
C LEU A 29 -13.19 -7.43 22.27
N ILE A 30 -12.28 -8.04 21.52
CA ILE A 30 -12.28 -8.02 20.05
C ILE A 30 -13.57 -8.66 19.49
N GLU A 31 -13.97 -9.81 20.02
CA GLU A 31 -15.13 -10.57 19.50
C GLU A 31 -16.48 -9.99 19.92
N ASN A 32 -16.58 -9.39 21.10
CA ASN A 32 -17.87 -9.04 21.70
C ASN A 32 -18.17 -7.53 21.73
N SER A 33 -17.17 -6.66 21.54
CA SER A 33 -17.39 -5.21 21.54
C SER A 33 -18.05 -4.76 20.24
N LYS A 34 -19.12 -3.96 20.33
CA LYS A 34 -19.69 -3.25 19.18
C LYS A 34 -18.96 -1.95 18.84
N LYS A 35 -17.98 -1.54 19.65
CA LYS A 35 -17.22 -0.29 19.46
C LYS A 35 -15.87 -0.59 18.82
N ASP A 36 -15.67 -0.06 17.62
CA ASP A 36 -14.43 -0.17 16.86
C ASP A 36 -13.20 0.28 17.64
N GLU A 37 -13.28 1.41 18.34
CA GLU A 37 -12.17 1.94 19.15
C GLU A 37 -11.67 0.90 20.18
N ILE A 38 -12.60 0.21 20.84
CA ILE A 38 -12.25 -0.83 21.83
C ILE A 38 -11.59 -2.02 21.14
N ARG A 39 -12.16 -2.47 20.02
CA ARG A 39 -11.63 -3.63 19.27
C ARG A 39 -10.26 -3.33 18.67
N LEU A 40 -10.09 -2.16 18.07
CA LEU A 40 -8.85 -1.66 17.51
C LEU A 40 -7.76 -1.54 18.58
N ASN A 41 -8.08 -0.96 19.73
CA ASN A 41 -7.15 -0.87 20.85
C ASN A 41 -6.79 -2.28 21.38
N ALA A 42 -7.78 -3.17 21.50
CA ALA A 42 -7.56 -4.54 21.94
C ALA A 42 -6.66 -5.35 21.00
N ILE A 43 -6.88 -5.31 19.68
CA ILE A 43 -6.04 -6.03 18.71
C ILE A 43 -4.62 -5.48 18.65
N ASN A 44 -4.45 -4.15 18.74
CA ASN A 44 -3.12 -3.54 18.80
C ASN A 44 -2.31 -4.04 20.00
N LYS A 45 -2.96 -4.19 21.16
CA LYS A 45 -2.34 -4.78 22.35
C LYS A 45 -2.10 -6.28 22.20
N LEU A 46 -3.06 -7.01 21.64
CA LEU A 46 -2.95 -8.45 21.41
C LEU A 46 -1.72 -8.78 20.55
N VAL A 47 -1.50 -8.04 19.46
CA VAL A 47 -0.35 -8.22 18.58
C VAL A 47 0.98 -7.94 19.31
N LYS A 48 1.02 -6.97 20.23
CA LYS A 48 2.20 -6.71 21.08
C LYS A 48 2.50 -7.85 22.05
N ILE A 49 1.46 -8.44 22.66
CA ILE A 49 1.60 -9.66 23.49
C ILE A 49 2.14 -10.82 22.66
N ASN A 50 1.87 -10.81 21.36
CA ASN A 50 2.36 -11.75 20.37
C ASN A 50 2.01 -13.21 20.72
N PRO A 51 0.73 -13.53 20.99
CA PRO A 51 0.30 -14.89 21.26
C PRO A 51 0.36 -15.76 20.00
N SER A 52 0.25 -17.08 20.17
CA SER A 52 0.23 -18.04 19.08
C SER A 52 -0.75 -19.17 19.38
N GLY A 53 -1.11 -19.96 18.37
CA GLY A 53 -2.03 -21.09 18.47
C GLY A 53 -3.29 -20.93 17.60
N ASP A 54 -4.02 -22.03 17.44
CA ASP A 54 -5.13 -22.13 16.47
C ASP A 54 -6.32 -21.24 16.83
N LYS A 55 -6.62 -21.07 18.13
CA LYS A 55 -7.67 -20.15 18.60
C LYS A 55 -7.39 -18.71 18.14
N ILE A 56 -6.14 -18.27 18.25
CA ILE A 56 -5.73 -16.92 17.83
C ILE A 56 -5.82 -16.80 16.31
N PHE A 57 -5.31 -17.79 15.57
CA PHE A 57 -5.44 -17.78 14.11
C PHE A 57 -6.91 -17.68 13.69
N LYS A 58 -7.81 -18.43 14.33
CA LYS A 58 -9.24 -18.41 13.99
C LYS A 58 -9.89 -17.05 14.27
N ILE A 59 -9.53 -16.39 15.36
CA ILE A 59 -10.00 -15.03 15.66
C ILE A 59 -9.53 -14.08 14.57
N LEU A 60 -8.24 -14.07 14.25
CA LEU A 60 -7.69 -13.20 13.20
C LEU A 60 -8.32 -13.48 11.84
N GLU A 61 -8.52 -14.75 11.49
CA GLU A 61 -9.20 -15.18 10.26
C GLU A 61 -10.61 -14.58 10.18
N ASN A 62 -11.40 -14.67 11.25
CA ASN A 62 -12.75 -14.10 11.29
C ASN A 62 -12.73 -12.58 11.09
N LEU A 63 -11.75 -11.89 11.67
CA LEU A 63 -11.59 -10.44 11.49
C LEU A 63 -11.30 -10.09 10.03
N VAL A 64 -10.36 -10.79 9.38
CA VAL A 64 -10.07 -10.56 7.95
C VAL A 64 -11.30 -10.82 7.07
N VAL A 65 -12.11 -11.83 7.42
CA VAL A 65 -13.27 -12.23 6.61
C VAL A 65 -14.45 -11.28 6.76
N SER A 66 -14.68 -10.72 7.95
CA SER A 66 -15.99 -10.14 8.28
C SER A 66 -15.96 -8.80 9.02
N ASP A 67 -14.81 -8.34 9.50
CA ASP A 67 -14.76 -7.07 10.22
C ASP A 67 -14.97 -5.88 9.27
N GLU A 68 -15.89 -4.98 9.61
CA GLU A 68 -16.15 -3.77 8.83
C GLU A 68 -15.00 -2.77 8.93
N ASN A 69 -14.26 -2.79 10.04
CA ASN A 69 -13.17 -1.84 10.30
C ASN A 69 -11.90 -2.23 9.54
N ILE A 70 -11.50 -1.37 8.60
CA ILE A 70 -10.34 -1.58 7.72
C ILE A 70 -9.05 -1.77 8.51
N GLU A 71 -8.82 -0.96 9.55
CA GLU A 71 -7.58 -1.01 10.31
C GLU A 71 -7.46 -2.30 11.11
N ILE A 72 -8.57 -2.79 11.67
CA ILE A 72 -8.63 -4.10 12.34
C ILE A 72 -8.29 -5.22 11.35
N ARG A 73 -8.88 -5.20 10.14
CA ARG A 73 -8.56 -6.17 9.09
C ARG A 73 -7.08 -6.12 8.71
N TYR A 74 -6.52 -4.92 8.50
CA TYR A 74 -5.12 -4.73 8.16
C TYR A 74 -4.18 -5.31 9.24
N ILE A 75 -4.43 -5.00 10.51
CA ILE A 75 -3.65 -5.52 11.64
C ILE A 75 -3.75 -7.05 11.71
N ALA A 76 -4.94 -7.61 11.49
CA ALA A 76 -5.14 -9.06 11.48
C ALA A 76 -4.38 -9.73 10.32
N ILE A 77 -4.45 -9.20 9.10
CA ILE A 77 -3.71 -9.71 7.93
C ILE A 77 -2.20 -9.70 8.23
N LYS A 78 -1.67 -8.59 8.72
CA LYS A 78 -0.24 -8.46 9.05
C LYS A 78 0.20 -9.48 10.10
N HIS A 79 -0.56 -9.61 11.19
CA HIS A 79 -0.22 -10.56 12.25
C HIS A 79 -0.32 -12.02 11.79
N ILE A 80 -1.28 -12.34 10.90
CA ILE A 80 -1.36 -13.63 10.22
C ILE A 80 -0.10 -13.90 9.40
N GLY A 81 0.36 -12.90 8.65
CA GLY A 81 1.60 -12.96 7.88
C GLY A 81 2.82 -13.27 8.74
N ASP A 82 2.93 -12.64 9.90
CA ASP A 82 4.09 -12.80 10.79
C ASP A 82 4.15 -14.17 11.49
N LYS A 83 2.99 -14.80 11.75
CA LYS A 83 2.89 -15.99 12.61
C LYS A 83 2.41 -17.26 11.92
N TYR A 84 1.61 -17.12 10.87
CA TYR A 84 0.79 -18.19 10.32
C TYR A 84 0.88 -18.30 8.80
N LEU A 85 1.89 -17.68 8.17
CA LEU A 85 1.98 -17.59 6.70
C LEU A 85 1.82 -18.93 5.97
N ASN A 86 2.43 -20.00 6.51
CA ASN A 86 2.35 -21.35 5.93
C ASN A 86 0.92 -21.94 5.93
N ASN A 87 0.10 -21.54 6.90
CA ASN A 87 -1.29 -22.03 7.05
C ASN A 87 -2.31 -21.03 6.48
N ALA A 88 -1.90 -19.81 6.16
CA ALA A 88 -2.77 -18.72 5.77
C ALA A 88 -3.21 -18.77 4.29
N PHE A 89 -2.68 -19.67 3.47
CA PHE A 89 -2.90 -19.63 2.01
C PHE A 89 -4.40 -19.62 1.62
N THR A 90 -5.21 -20.48 2.24
CA THR A 90 -6.65 -20.54 1.96
C THR A 90 -7.35 -19.21 2.25
N LEU A 91 -7.01 -18.59 3.39
CA LEU A 91 -7.51 -17.27 3.76
C LEU A 91 -7.01 -16.19 2.78
N LEU A 92 -5.72 -16.13 2.49
CA LEU A 92 -5.15 -15.12 1.58
C LEU A 92 -5.72 -15.23 0.16
N LYS A 93 -5.99 -16.46 -0.30
CA LYS A 93 -6.68 -16.72 -1.57
C LYS A 93 -8.10 -16.17 -1.59
N TRP A 94 -8.84 -16.30 -0.49
CA TRP A 94 -10.17 -15.70 -0.37
C TRP A 94 -10.06 -14.18 -0.27
N ALA A 95 -9.15 -13.66 0.56
CA ALA A 95 -9.02 -12.26 0.88
C ALA A 95 -8.63 -11.42 -0.35
N ILE A 96 -7.68 -11.86 -1.19
CA ILE A 96 -7.30 -11.12 -2.41
C ILE A 96 -8.45 -10.92 -3.40
N GLN A 97 -9.51 -11.74 -3.31
CA GLN A 97 -10.67 -11.68 -4.20
C GLN A 97 -11.85 -10.87 -3.65
N ASN A 98 -11.88 -10.67 -2.33
CA ASN A 98 -13.03 -10.08 -1.62
C ASN A 98 -12.67 -8.78 -0.88
N GLU A 99 -11.39 -8.53 -0.62
CA GLU A 99 -10.94 -7.26 -0.05
C GLU A 99 -10.97 -6.15 -1.11
N SER A 100 -11.37 -4.96 -0.67
CA SER A 100 -11.48 -3.78 -1.51
C SER A 100 -10.58 -2.64 -1.05
N ASP A 101 -10.15 -2.65 0.22
CA ASP A 101 -9.23 -1.66 0.76
C ASP A 101 -7.82 -1.83 0.16
N TYR A 102 -7.19 -0.70 -0.17
CA TYR A 102 -5.88 -0.68 -0.79
C TYR A 102 -4.80 -1.26 0.12
N ASN A 103 -4.74 -0.83 1.39
CA ASN A 103 -3.68 -1.24 2.31
C ASN A 103 -3.78 -2.73 2.64
N CYS A 104 -4.99 -3.23 2.88
CA CYS A 104 -5.22 -4.65 3.06
C CYS A 104 -4.81 -5.47 1.82
N LEU A 105 -5.19 -5.04 0.61
CA LEU A 105 -4.81 -5.73 -0.63
C LEU A 105 -3.29 -5.75 -0.84
N ILE A 106 -2.60 -4.65 -0.57
CA ILE A 106 -1.14 -4.60 -0.66
C ILE A 106 -0.49 -5.58 0.31
N GLU A 107 -0.96 -5.63 1.56
CA GLU A 107 -0.43 -6.57 2.55
C GLU A 107 -0.66 -8.02 2.11
N ILE A 108 -1.86 -8.37 1.64
CA ILE A 108 -2.17 -9.71 1.13
C ILE A 108 -1.23 -10.09 -0.03
N VAL A 109 -1.03 -9.19 -1.00
CA VAL A 109 -0.15 -9.45 -2.15
C VAL A 109 1.31 -9.60 -1.71
N ASN A 110 1.78 -8.79 -0.75
CA ASN A 110 3.11 -8.92 -0.16
C ASN A 110 3.30 -10.28 0.51
N LEU A 111 2.33 -10.73 1.31
CA LEU A 111 2.38 -12.04 1.98
C LEU A 111 2.41 -13.19 0.98
N LEU A 112 1.59 -13.13 -0.07
CA LEU A 112 1.63 -14.12 -1.16
C LEU A 112 3.00 -14.15 -1.86
N GLY A 113 3.59 -12.98 -2.10
CA GLY A 113 4.93 -12.82 -2.67
C GLY A 113 6.05 -13.38 -1.80
N LYS A 114 5.90 -13.37 -0.46
CA LYS A 114 6.88 -13.87 0.51
C LYS A 114 6.69 -15.34 0.89
N SER A 115 5.50 -15.90 0.69
CA SER A 115 5.13 -17.24 1.18
C SER A 115 5.94 -18.39 0.57
N ASN A 116 6.54 -18.19 -0.62
CA ASN A 116 7.22 -19.23 -1.42
C ASN A 116 6.37 -20.50 -1.69
N LEU A 117 5.04 -20.43 -1.46
CA LEU A 117 4.12 -21.55 -1.68
C LEU A 117 3.80 -21.66 -3.17
N ALA A 118 4.02 -22.82 -3.82
CA ALA A 118 3.73 -23.00 -5.25
C ALA A 118 2.32 -22.54 -5.68
N GLN A 119 1.33 -22.74 -4.81
CA GLN A 119 -0.05 -22.30 -5.03
C GLN A 119 -0.19 -20.76 -5.04
N ALA A 120 0.63 -20.03 -4.29
CA ALA A 120 0.65 -18.56 -4.27
C ALA A 120 1.13 -17.99 -5.61
N LYS A 121 2.14 -18.58 -6.25
CA LYS A 121 2.58 -18.15 -7.59
C LYS A 121 1.46 -18.29 -8.62
N ALA A 122 0.79 -19.45 -8.63
CA ALA A 122 -0.34 -19.68 -9.54
C ALA A 122 -1.48 -18.68 -9.29
N LEU A 123 -1.75 -18.35 -8.04
CA LEU A 123 -2.73 -17.33 -7.66
C LEU A 123 -2.33 -15.93 -8.16
N LEU A 124 -1.10 -15.49 -7.92
CA LEU A 124 -0.60 -14.19 -8.38
C LEU A 124 -0.66 -14.08 -9.91
N ILE A 125 -0.28 -15.13 -10.64
CA ILE A 125 -0.41 -15.19 -12.11
C ILE A 125 -1.88 -15.01 -12.53
N ASN A 126 -2.80 -15.71 -11.87
CA ASN A 126 -4.24 -15.60 -12.16
C ASN A 126 -4.74 -14.17 -11.93
N GLU A 127 -4.36 -13.52 -10.83
CA GLU A 127 -4.77 -12.14 -10.57
C GLU A 127 -4.21 -11.15 -11.60
N VAL A 128 -2.95 -11.31 -12.03
CA VAL A 128 -2.38 -10.52 -13.14
C VAL A 128 -3.20 -10.75 -14.42
N GLN A 129 -3.49 -12.00 -14.77
CA GLN A 129 -4.27 -12.34 -15.96
C GLN A 129 -5.70 -11.80 -15.91
N LYS A 130 -6.37 -11.88 -14.75
CA LYS A 130 -7.69 -11.29 -14.52
C LYS A 130 -7.67 -9.79 -14.78
N PHE A 131 -6.67 -9.07 -14.26
CA PHE A 131 -6.51 -7.64 -14.52
C PHE A 131 -6.31 -7.35 -16.02
N LEU A 132 -5.48 -8.15 -16.72
CA LEU A 132 -5.25 -8.00 -18.16
C LEU A 132 -6.51 -8.23 -19.02
N LYS A 133 -7.55 -8.87 -18.49
CA LYS A 133 -8.87 -8.99 -19.15
C LYS A 133 -9.69 -7.71 -19.00
N LYS A 134 -9.58 -6.96 -17.89
CA LYS A 134 -10.35 -5.72 -17.64
C LYS A 134 -10.09 -4.65 -18.71
N LYS A 135 -11.14 -3.98 -19.21
CA LYS A 135 -11.00 -2.92 -20.22
C LYS A 135 -10.34 -1.67 -19.64
N TYR A 136 -10.74 -1.30 -18.43
CA TYR A 136 -10.31 -0.08 -17.76
C TYR A 136 -9.42 -0.40 -16.55
N VAL A 137 -8.44 0.47 -16.29
CA VAL A 137 -7.69 0.52 -15.03
C VAL A 137 -8.47 1.28 -13.96
N ASN A 138 -9.25 2.29 -14.39
CA ASN A 138 -10.26 2.95 -13.57
C ASN A 138 -11.59 2.98 -14.34
N THR A 139 -12.59 2.25 -13.84
CA THR A 139 -13.89 2.08 -14.51
C THR A 139 -14.72 3.36 -14.51
N GLU A 140 -14.73 4.09 -13.39
CA GLU A 140 -15.53 5.30 -13.20
C GLU A 140 -15.16 6.39 -14.22
N ARG A 141 -13.86 6.62 -14.39
CA ARG A 141 -13.30 7.59 -15.34
C ARG A 141 -13.02 7.00 -16.73
N LYS A 142 -13.37 5.72 -16.94
CA LYS A 142 -13.15 4.97 -18.19
C LYS A 142 -11.71 5.02 -18.71
N ILE A 143 -10.74 5.03 -17.81
CA ILE A 143 -9.32 5.09 -18.16
C ILE A 143 -8.87 3.71 -18.63
N GLU A 144 -8.47 3.60 -19.88
CA GLU A 144 -8.18 2.30 -20.49
C GLU A 144 -6.86 1.67 -20.00
N ASN A 145 -6.88 0.35 -19.88
CA ASN A 145 -5.74 -0.44 -19.43
C ASN A 145 -4.77 -0.82 -20.58
N LYS A 146 -4.81 -0.12 -21.73
CA LYS A 146 -4.07 -0.53 -22.94
C LYS A 146 -2.55 -0.55 -22.74
N LYS A 147 -2.00 0.44 -22.02
CA LYS A 147 -0.55 0.57 -21.79
C LYS A 147 0.01 -0.59 -20.98
N ILE A 148 -0.58 -0.88 -19.82
CA ILE A 148 -0.19 -2.03 -18.98
C ILE A 148 -0.41 -3.34 -19.73
N LYS A 149 -1.55 -3.51 -20.43
CA LYS A 149 -1.79 -4.72 -21.24
C LYS A 149 -0.71 -4.97 -22.27
N LYS A 150 -0.31 -3.95 -23.02
CA LYS A 150 0.72 -4.08 -24.07
C LYS A 150 2.04 -4.55 -23.48
N VAL A 151 2.50 -3.89 -22.41
CA VAL A 151 3.80 -4.20 -21.77
C VAL A 151 3.76 -5.57 -21.12
N LEU A 152 2.77 -5.85 -20.27
CA LEU A 152 2.73 -7.11 -19.53
C LEU A 152 2.45 -8.32 -20.42
N LYS A 153 1.61 -8.21 -21.46
CA LYS A 153 1.43 -9.33 -22.40
C LYS A 153 2.72 -9.66 -23.15
N LYS A 154 3.48 -8.65 -23.56
CA LYS A 154 4.78 -8.83 -24.20
C LYS A 154 5.75 -9.51 -23.23
N LEU A 155 5.89 -8.97 -22.02
CA LEU A 155 6.79 -9.49 -21.00
C LEU A 155 6.44 -10.94 -20.60
N LEU A 156 5.16 -11.25 -20.36
CA LEU A 156 4.70 -12.59 -20.02
C LEU A 156 4.95 -13.60 -21.17
N LYS A 157 4.89 -13.15 -22.43
CA LYS A 157 5.19 -13.99 -23.59
C LYS A 157 6.68 -14.27 -23.74
N GLU A 158 7.53 -13.27 -23.50
CA GLU A 158 8.99 -13.37 -23.66
C GLU A 158 9.65 -14.16 -22.53
N LYS A 159 9.26 -13.88 -21.28
CA LYS A 159 9.83 -14.51 -20.08
C LYS A 159 9.17 -15.86 -19.75
N GLY A 160 7.90 -16.05 -20.15
CA GLY A 160 7.12 -17.22 -19.75
C GLY A 160 6.76 -17.22 -18.25
N TYR A 161 5.61 -17.81 -17.91
CA TYR A 161 5.09 -17.77 -16.53
C TYR A 161 5.99 -18.48 -15.50
N ALA A 162 6.72 -19.50 -15.91
CA ALA A 162 7.57 -20.30 -15.04
C ALA A 162 8.78 -19.51 -14.50
N GLU A 163 9.28 -18.53 -15.25
CA GLU A 163 10.50 -17.78 -14.90
C GLU A 163 10.24 -16.61 -13.94
N PHE A 164 8.99 -16.19 -13.75
CA PHE A 164 8.68 -15.15 -12.79
C PHE A 164 8.83 -15.65 -11.35
N THR A 165 9.49 -14.87 -10.51
CA THR A 165 9.49 -15.11 -9.07
C THR A 165 8.15 -14.66 -8.44
N TYR A 166 7.89 -15.13 -7.22
CA TYR A 166 6.74 -14.70 -6.41
C TYR A 166 6.76 -13.18 -6.18
N ASP A 167 7.93 -12.65 -5.83
CA ASP A 167 8.17 -11.23 -5.58
C ASP A 167 7.96 -10.38 -6.84
N GLU A 168 8.43 -10.81 -8.01
CA GLU A 168 8.20 -10.09 -9.27
C GLU A 168 6.71 -9.98 -9.59
N LEU A 169 5.95 -11.07 -9.44
CA LEU A 169 4.49 -11.05 -9.68
C LEU A 169 3.77 -10.18 -8.66
N ALA A 170 4.16 -10.25 -7.39
CA ALA A 170 3.62 -9.40 -6.33
C ALA A 170 3.87 -7.91 -6.62
N LYS A 171 5.10 -7.54 -7.00
CA LYS A 171 5.46 -6.17 -7.39
C LYS A 171 4.65 -5.67 -8.59
N ILE A 172 4.44 -6.51 -9.61
CA ILE A 172 3.59 -6.17 -10.76
C ILE A 172 2.15 -5.87 -10.29
N LEU A 173 1.56 -6.73 -9.46
CA LEU A 173 0.21 -6.53 -8.92
C LEU A 173 0.12 -5.28 -8.05
N ILE A 174 1.09 -5.04 -7.18
CA ILE A 174 1.15 -3.85 -6.34
C ILE A 174 1.22 -2.58 -7.20
N ASN A 175 2.02 -2.57 -8.27
CA ASN A 175 2.10 -1.43 -9.20
C ASN A 175 0.76 -1.20 -9.91
N ILE A 176 0.07 -2.26 -10.32
CA ILE A 176 -1.28 -2.19 -10.90
C ILE A 176 -2.30 -1.60 -9.91
N LEU A 177 -2.34 -2.12 -8.68
CA LEU A 177 -3.25 -1.67 -7.63
C LEU A 177 -2.99 -0.20 -7.29
N THR A 178 -1.72 0.18 -7.19
CA THR A 178 -1.28 1.55 -6.92
C THR A 178 -1.76 2.50 -8.00
N ILE A 179 -1.53 2.21 -9.28
CA ILE A 179 -2.03 3.07 -10.38
C ILE A 179 -3.55 3.14 -10.41
N SER A 180 -4.24 2.03 -10.13
CA SER A 180 -5.69 2.03 -10.04
C SER A 180 -6.20 2.94 -8.91
N SER A 181 -5.50 2.95 -7.78
CA SER A 181 -5.76 3.83 -6.63
C SER A 181 -5.50 5.30 -6.98
N LEU A 182 -4.34 5.60 -7.57
CA LEU A 182 -3.98 6.96 -7.97
C LEU A 182 -5.00 7.56 -8.95
N PHE A 183 -5.52 6.78 -9.90
CA PHE A 183 -6.57 7.27 -10.81
C PHE A 183 -7.92 7.55 -10.13
N LYS A 184 -8.19 6.97 -8.96
CA LYS A 184 -9.37 7.31 -8.15
C LYS A 184 -9.15 8.62 -7.38
N GLN A 185 -7.92 8.83 -6.90
CA GLN A 185 -7.58 9.95 -6.03
C GLN A 185 -7.23 11.23 -6.80
N TYR A 186 -6.57 11.11 -7.94
CA TYR A 186 -5.94 12.22 -8.66
C TYR A 186 -6.46 12.34 -10.09
N TYR A 187 -6.65 13.58 -10.55
CA TYR A 187 -7.10 13.85 -11.91
C TYR A 187 -5.97 13.64 -12.93
N ASN A 188 -4.79 14.19 -12.64
CA ASN A 188 -3.62 14.15 -13.50
C ASN A 188 -2.70 13.02 -13.06
N VAL A 189 -2.79 11.87 -13.74
CA VAL A 189 -1.93 10.72 -13.48
C VAL A 189 -1.37 10.22 -14.80
N TYR A 190 -0.07 10.45 -14.99
CA TYR A 190 0.69 9.87 -16.07
C TYR A 190 1.75 8.93 -15.50
N TYR A 191 1.99 7.81 -16.19
CA TYR A 191 3.00 6.85 -15.77
C TYR A 191 3.63 6.18 -16.98
N GLU A 192 4.88 5.71 -16.86
CA GLU A 192 5.50 4.78 -17.80
C GLU A 192 5.93 3.50 -17.11
N LEU A 193 5.87 2.39 -17.85
CA LEU A 193 6.32 1.10 -17.39
C LEU A 193 7.70 0.80 -17.97
N ASN A 194 8.55 0.15 -17.17
CA ASN A 194 9.76 -0.47 -17.66
C ASN A 194 9.38 -1.74 -18.43
N PRO A 195 9.76 -1.88 -19.72
CA PRO A 195 9.36 -3.01 -20.54
C PRO A 195 9.96 -4.34 -20.09
N HIS A 196 11.04 -4.34 -19.31
CA HIS A 196 11.76 -5.54 -18.88
C HIS A 196 11.22 -6.17 -17.59
N ASN A 197 10.52 -5.41 -16.75
CA ASN A 197 9.97 -5.92 -15.49
C ASN A 197 8.47 -5.60 -15.31
N GLY A 198 7.89 -4.75 -16.18
CA GLY A 198 6.49 -4.38 -16.11
C GLY A 198 6.13 -3.44 -14.96
N LEU A 199 7.11 -2.93 -14.23
CA LEU A 199 6.95 -2.02 -13.09
C LEU A 199 6.96 -0.56 -13.54
N ILE A 200 6.43 0.33 -12.72
CA ILE A 200 6.39 1.77 -13.00
C ILE A 200 7.79 2.33 -12.86
N LYS A 201 8.28 2.98 -13.93
CA LYS A 201 9.58 3.66 -13.97
C LYS A 201 9.46 5.19 -13.91
N LYS A 202 8.36 5.75 -14.39
CA LYS A 202 8.06 7.17 -14.37
C LYS A 202 6.66 7.35 -13.81
N LEU A 203 6.51 8.24 -12.85
CA LEU A 203 5.24 8.74 -12.37
C LEU A 203 5.23 10.26 -12.48
N ASP A 204 4.13 10.78 -12.98
CA ASP A 204 3.90 12.21 -13.15
C ASP A 204 2.50 12.48 -12.62
N LEU A 205 2.47 13.18 -11.50
CA LEU A 205 1.29 13.70 -10.83
C LEU A 205 1.34 15.23 -10.83
N SER A 206 2.05 15.82 -11.79
CA SER A 206 2.06 17.27 -11.94
C SER A 206 0.67 17.77 -12.29
N ASP A 207 0.33 18.92 -11.74
CA ASP A 207 -0.77 19.71 -12.27
C ASP A 207 -0.28 20.57 -13.40
N ILE A 208 -1.21 20.97 -14.27
CA ILE A 208 -0.84 21.90 -15.32
C ILE A 208 -0.88 23.34 -14.79
N GLU A 209 0.06 24.16 -15.28
CA GLU A 209 0.30 25.53 -14.79
C GLU A 209 -0.91 26.47 -14.98
N TYR A 210 -1.81 26.18 -15.93
CA TYR A 210 -2.92 27.07 -16.31
C TYR A 210 -4.26 26.33 -16.36
N GLU A 211 -5.34 26.98 -15.90
CA GLU A 211 -6.70 26.50 -16.12
C GLU A 211 -7.01 26.38 -17.62
N VAL A 212 -7.27 25.16 -18.10
CA VAL A 212 -7.73 24.97 -19.47
C VAL A 212 -9.23 25.22 -19.49
N LYS A 213 -9.65 26.24 -20.25
CA LYS A 213 -11.07 26.61 -20.38
C LYS A 213 -11.93 25.37 -20.69
N GLY A 214 -12.87 25.07 -19.80
CA GLY A 214 -13.76 23.91 -19.91
C GLY A 214 -13.36 22.69 -19.06
N THR A 215 -12.27 22.76 -18.29
CA THR A 215 -11.95 21.73 -17.30
C THR A 215 -12.92 21.77 -16.11
N PRO A 216 -13.31 20.61 -15.56
CA PRO A 216 -14.13 20.57 -14.36
C PRO A 216 -13.50 21.36 -13.21
N TRP A 217 -14.33 21.99 -12.37
CA TRP A 217 -13.89 22.56 -11.10
C TRP A 217 -13.15 21.50 -10.28
N GLY A 218 -11.95 21.83 -9.77
CA GLY A 218 -11.15 20.91 -8.92
C GLY A 218 -10.30 19.87 -9.67
N TRP A 219 -10.07 20.03 -10.97
CA TRP A 219 -9.23 19.14 -11.80
C TRP A 219 -7.72 19.11 -11.48
N LYS A 220 -7.32 19.75 -10.37
CA LYS A 220 -5.97 19.73 -9.84
C LYS A 220 -5.82 18.57 -8.86
N ASN A 221 -4.62 18.01 -8.80
CA ASN A 221 -4.24 17.03 -7.81
C ASN A 221 -4.10 17.66 -6.42
N ASN A 222 -3.61 18.91 -6.33
CA ASN A 222 -3.44 19.67 -5.07
C ASN A 222 -2.72 18.85 -3.97
N ILE A 223 -1.67 18.11 -4.31
CA ILE A 223 -0.96 17.26 -3.34
C ILE A 223 -0.23 18.16 -2.34
N ASN A 224 -0.50 18.00 -1.04
CA ASN A 224 0.17 18.77 0.02
C ASN A 224 1.36 18.02 0.63
N SER A 225 1.39 16.70 0.52
CA SER A 225 2.47 15.86 1.04
C SER A 225 2.61 14.55 0.26
N LEU A 226 3.82 14.02 0.20
CA LEU A 226 4.07 12.70 -0.39
C LEU A 226 3.34 11.58 0.34
N SER A 227 3.01 11.75 1.63
CA SER A 227 2.22 10.78 2.40
C SER A 227 0.80 10.59 1.87
N GLU A 228 0.28 11.55 1.10
CA GLU A 228 -1.05 11.47 0.46
C GLU A 228 -1.02 10.58 -0.79
N ILE A 229 0.16 10.31 -1.37
CA ILE A 229 0.30 9.51 -2.58
C ILE A 229 0.35 8.04 -2.18
N LEU A 230 -0.84 7.43 -2.07
CA LEU A 230 -0.98 6.03 -1.66
C LEU A 230 -0.07 5.11 -2.50
N GLY A 231 0.83 4.40 -1.81
CA GLY A 231 1.64 3.36 -2.40
C GLY A 231 2.90 3.79 -3.12
N ILE A 232 3.26 5.07 -3.07
CA ILE A 232 4.44 5.60 -3.76
C ILE A 232 5.73 4.86 -3.37
N GLN A 233 5.84 4.43 -2.10
CA GLN A 233 6.97 3.65 -1.58
C GLN A 233 7.11 2.26 -2.20
N TYR A 234 6.02 1.71 -2.78
CA TYR A 234 6.04 0.41 -3.43
C TYR A 234 6.47 0.47 -4.91
N LEU A 235 6.64 1.68 -5.46
CA LEU A 235 7.09 1.90 -6.83
C LEU A 235 8.61 1.74 -6.95
N THR A 236 9.10 0.55 -6.59
CA THR A 236 10.52 0.25 -6.44
C THR A 236 11.35 0.38 -7.72
N SER A 237 10.73 0.40 -8.90
CA SER A 237 11.45 0.63 -10.18
C SER A 237 11.38 2.09 -10.64
N MET A 238 10.74 2.98 -9.89
CA MET A 238 10.52 4.37 -10.27
C MET A 238 11.82 5.17 -10.18
N CYS A 239 12.25 5.69 -11.32
CA CYS A 239 13.44 6.52 -11.46
C CYS A 239 13.13 7.99 -11.79
N TYR A 240 11.90 8.29 -12.18
CA TYR A 240 11.42 9.64 -12.46
C TYR A 240 10.12 9.91 -11.71
N LEU A 241 10.09 11.01 -10.97
CA LEU A 241 8.90 11.51 -10.27
C LEU A 241 8.73 13.00 -10.57
N ASP A 242 7.54 13.36 -11.05
CA ASP A 242 7.15 14.76 -11.26
C ASP A 242 5.91 15.09 -10.44
N LEU A 243 6.06 16.08 -9.57
CA LEU A 243 5.07 16.61 -8.65
C LEU A 243 4.91 18.12 -8.84
N SER A 244 5.24 18.63 -10.04
CA SER A 244 5.18 20.07 -10.31
C SER A 244 3.77 20.63 -10.11
N ASN A 245 3.69 21.91 -9.71
CA ASN A 245 2.44 22.67 -9.58
C ASN A 245 1.45 22.10 -8.54
N ASN A 246 1.95 21.44 -7.51
CA ASN A 246 1.15 20.99 -6.36
C ASN A 246 1.34 21.95 -5.17
N GLU A 247 0.97 21.52 -3.96
CA GLU A 247 1.02 22.33 -2.74
C GLU A 247 1.96 21.74 -1.69
N ILE A 248 3.02 21.05 -2.12
CA ILE A 248 3.91 20.29 -1.24
C ILE A 248 4.71 21.24 -0.35
N THR A 249 4.69 21.00 0.96
CA THR A 249 5.43 21.76 1.98
C THR A 249 6.52 20.95 2.68
N GLU A 250 6.33 19.63 2.80
CA GLU A 250 7.25 18.71 3.49
C GLU A 250 7.78 17.61 2.55
N LEU A 251 9.04 17.24 2.75
CA LEU A 251 9.77 16.27 1.92
C LEU A 251 10.26 15.03 2.66
N LYS A 252 9.85 14.82 3.91
CA LYS A 252 10.37 13.75 4.78
C LYS A 252 10.20 12.34 4.20
N GLU A 253 9.14 12.09 3.44
CA GLU A 253 8.87 10.79 2.82
C GLU A 253 9.71 10.51 1.56
N LEU A 254 10.50 11.47 1.05
CA LEU A 254 11.42 11.22 -0.09
C LEU A 254 12.41 10.09 0.20
N THR A 255 12.72 9.86 1.48
CA THR A 255 13.60 8.75 1.92
C THR A 255 13.05 7.37 1.58
N LEU A 256 11.75 7.27 1.27
CA LEU A 256 11.08 6.03 0.86
C LEU A 256 11.29 5.71 -0.63
N LEU A 257 11.93 6.60 -1.39
CA LEU A 257 12.07 6.52 -2.85
C LEU A 257 13.54 6.38 -3.30
N PRO A 258 14.26 5.33 -2.88
CA PRO A 258 15.71 5.25 -3.02
C PRO A 258 16.20 5.18 -4.48
N ASN A 259 15.34 4.83 -5.44
CA ASN A 259 15.70 4.65 -6.84
C ASN A 259 15.38 5.86 -7.73
N VAL A 260 14.81 6.93 -7.17
CA VAL A 260 14.51 8.16 -7.92
C VAL A 260 15.82 8.84 -8.33
N THR A 261 15.95 9.08 -9.63
CA THR A 261 17.10 9.76 -10.25
C THR A 261 16.75 11.16 -10.75
N HIS A 262 15.48 11.39 -11.08
CA HIS A 262 14.97 12.67 -11.56
C HIS A 262 13.74 13.02 -10.72
N LEU A 263 13.82 14.13 -9.98
CA LEU A 263 12.75 14.62 -9.13
C LEU A 263 12.41 16.05 -9.52
N ILE A 264 11.16 16.27 -9.93
CA ILE A 264 10.64 17.58 -10.30
C ILE A 264 9.62 17.99 -9.23
N LEU A 265 9.94 19.05 -8.51
CA LEU A 265 9.15 19.66 -7.43
C LEU A 265 8.85 21.13 -7.74
N LYS A 266 8.94 21.52 -9.01
CA LYS A 266 8.74 22.90 -9.47
C LYS A 266 7.37 23.44 -9.02
N ASN A 267 7.30 24.71 -8.64
CA ASN A 267 6.07 25.40 -8.27
C ASN A 267 5.28 24.66 -7.17
N ASN A 268 5.94 24.38 -6.05
CA ASN A 268 5.33 23.90 -4.81
C ASN A 268 5.47 24.96 -3.70
N ARG A 269 5.14 24.62 -2.46
CA ARG A 269 5.20 25.53 -1.29
C ARG A 269 6.33 25.14 -0.32
N ILE A 270 7.44 24.62 -0.85
CA ILE A 270 8.59 24.22 -0.05
C ILE A 270 9.31 25.49 0.41
N SER A 271 9.28 25.78 1.71
CA SER A 271 9.91 26.97 2.29
C SER A 271 10.90 26.65 3.40
N ASN A 272 10.66 25.59 4.17
CA ASN A 272 11.57 25.18 5.24
C ASN A 272 12.86 24.57 4.66
N HIS A 273 14.00 25.20 4.92
CA HIS A 273 15.33 24.74 4.51
C HIS A 273 15.70 23.35 5.08
N GLU A 274 15.13 22.94 6.21
CA GLU A 274 15.33 21.59 6.78
C GLU A 274 14.88 20.49 5.81
N ASN A 275 13.91 20.78 4.92
CA ASN A 275 13.50 19.84 3.88
C ASN A 275 14.65 19.44 2.94
N LEU A 276 15.63 20.31 2.74
CA LEU A 276 16.74 20.05 1.83
C LEU A 276 17.64 18.91 2.33
N GLU A 277 17.66 18.65 3.64
CA GLU A 277 18.44 17.56 4.22
C GLU A 277 17.98 16.17 3.75
N TYR A 278 16.70 16.02 3.37
CA TYR A 278 16.18 14.74 2.88
C TYR A 278 16.76 14.33 1.53
N PHE A 279 17.26 15.27 0.72
CA PHE A 279 17.94 14.94 -0.53
C PHE A 279 19.26 14.18 -0.30
N ASN A 280 19.91 14.37 0.85
CA ASN A 280 21.11 13.60 1.23
C ASN A 280 20.81 12.10 1.41
N LYS A 281 19.54 11.74 1.61
CA LYS A 281 19.05 10.36 1.75
C LYS A 281 18.58 9.77 0.42
N MET A 282 18.77 10.48 -0.70
CA MET A 282 18.44 10.02 -2.05
C MET A 282 19.72 9.71 -2.84
N PRO A 283 20.34 8.52 -2.64
CA PRO A 283 21.69 8.24 -3.14
C PRO A 283 21.80 8.19 -4.68
N ASN A 284 20.67 8.07 -5.38
CA ASN A 284 20.61 7.95 -6.83
C ASN A 284 20.14 9.24 -7.52
N LEU A 285 19.85 10.32 -6.78
CA LEU A 285 19.33 11.56 -7.33
C LEU A 285 20.40 12.24 -8.21
N LYS A 286 20.04 12.51 -9.47
CA LYS A 286 20.93 13.12 -10.48
C LYS A 286 20.40 14.45 -10.99
N TYR A 287 19.08 14.63 -10.95
CA TYR A 287 18.41 15.83 -11.37
C TYR A 287 17.33 16.21 -10.36
N LEU A 288 17.36 17.46 -9.93
CA LEU A 288 16.41 18.05 -9.01
C LEU A 288 15.98 19.42 -9.53
N ASP A 289 14.67 19.64 -9.60
CA ASP A 289 14.11 20.94 -9.95
C ASP A 289 13.20 21.45 -8.82
N LEU A 290 13.62 22.53 -8.18
CA LEU A 290 12.90 23.21 -7.09
C LEU A 290 12.45 24.62 -7.48
N ARG A 291 12.53 25.01 -8.76
CA ARG A 291 12.17 26.37 -9.19
C ARG A 291 10.73 26.71 -8.80
N GLY A 292 10.48 27.95 -8.39
CA GLY A 292 9.14 28.40 -8.00
C GLY A 292 8.66 27.87 -6.65
N ASN A 293 9.57 27.39 -5.80
CA ASN A 293 9.32 27.20 -4.37
C ASN A 293 9.72 28.46 -3.57
N GLU A 294 9.42 28.45 -2.28
CA GLU A 294 9.63 29.57 -1.34
C GLU A 294 10.87 29.37 -0.47
N ILE A 295 11.91 28.73 -1.01
CA ILE A 295 13.15 28.44 -0.29
C ILE A 295 13.95 29.74 -0.14
N VAL A 296 14.12 30.19 1.12
CA VAL A 296 14.88 31.40 1.50
C VAL A 296 16.22 31.02 2.11
#